data_AF-A0A5B0GJT7-F1
#
_entry.id   AF-A0A5B0GJT7-F1
#
_cell.length_a   1.000
_cell.length_b   1.000
_cell.length_c   1.000
_cell.angle_alpha   90.00
_cell.angle_beta   90.00
_cell.angle_gamma   90.00
#
_symmetry.space_group_name_H-M   'P 1'
#
loop_
_entity.id
_entity.type
_entity.pdbx_description
1 polymer ?
#
loop_
_entity_poly.entity_id
_entity_poly.type
_entity_poly.pdbx_seq_one_letter_code
_entity_poly.pdbx_strand_id
1 'polypeptide(L)'
;MNLASIRKDAFAMPVHNPAYPRPPYRFINREYFIISYETDFDALRAIVPEPLHPENDLVHYEFIRMPDSSGFGNYTESGQVISVRDQQGRLGNYTHSMYLDDEGPIAGGREIWGFPKKLAKPTLSVDGNDTLLGTLDYGTQRVATGTMGFKHVPLDIEAERKKLADTPNYLLKVIPHVDGSPRVCELVRFYLRDVSVHGAWSGPAALELHPHALAPVADLPVKRVVGARHVIANLTLDIGEVALDYLATIESMKLAVNQ
;
A
#
# COMPACT_ATOMS: atom_id res chain seq x y z
N MET A 1 -25.15 12.87 23.86
CA MET A 1 -23.74 13.31 23.83
C MET A 1 -23.68 14.82 24.04
N ASN A 2 -22.68 15.34 24.76
CA ASN A 2 -22.45 16.79 24.88
C ASN A 2 -21.29 17.23 23.97
N LEU A 3 -21.13 18.54 23.75
CA LEU A 3 -20.11 19.06 22.82
C LEU A 3 -18.68 18.66 23.22
N ALA A 4 -18.38 18.60 24.52
CA ALA A 4 -17.06 18.25 25.01
C ALA A 4 -16.74 16.76 24.77
N SER A 5 -17.70 15.86 25.03
CA SER A 5 -17.52 14.42 24.81
C SER A 5 -17.34 14.11 23.33
N ILE A 6 -18.11 14.76 22.45
CA ILE A 6 -17.99 14.56 20.99
C ILE A 6 -16.57 14.91 20.53
N ARG A 7 -16.06 16.08 20.91
CA ARG A 7 -14.72 16.54 20.48
C ARG A 7 -13.59 15.68 21.02
N LYS A 8 -13.76 15.12 22.22
CA LYS A 8 -12.75 14.26 22.87
C LYS A 8 -12.72 12.86 22.27
N ASP A 9 -13.89 12.26 22.09
CA ASP A 9 -14.00 10.83 21.83
C ASP A 9 -14.08 10.50 20.32
N ALA A 10 -14.43 11.48 19.48
CA ALA A 10 -14.52 11.27 18.04
C ALA A 10 -13.18 10.80 17.44
N PHE A 11 -13.26 9.71 16.68
CA PHE A 11 -12.15 9.13 15.95
C PHE A 11 -12.60 8.71 14.55
N ALA A 12 -13.47 7.71 14.49
CA ALA A 12 -14.05 7.17 13.28
C ALA A 12 -15.53 6.86 13.50
N MET A 13 -16.26 6.68 12.41
CA MET A 13 -17.69 6.40 12.44
C MET A 13 -17.96 4.89 12.51
N PRO A 14 -19.10 4.46 13.08
CA PRO A 14 -19.99 5.22 13.97
C PRO A 14 -19.29 5.64 15.28
N VAL A 15 -19.58 6.85 15.79
CA VAL A 15 -18.83 7.44 16.92
C VAL A 15 -18.81 6.58 18.21
N HIS A 16 -19.84 5.78 18.45
CA HIS A 16 -19.96 4.92 19.64
C HIS A 16 -19.44 3.49 19.43
N ASN A 17 -19.22 3.10 18.19
CA ASN A 17 -18.68 1.79 17.84
C ASN A 17 -17.94 1.90 16.50
N PRO A 18 -16.73 2.48 16.50
CA PRO A 18 -16.02 2.84 15.28
C PRO A 18 -15.76 1.62 14.39
N ALA A 19 -15.81 1.80 13.07
CA ALA A 19 -15.54 0.75 12.08
C ALA A 19 -14.13 0.14 12.19
N TYR A 20 -13.21 0.88 12.80
CA TYR A 20 -11.84 0.44 13.08
C TYR A 20 -11.31 1.15 14.35
N PRO A 21 -10.42 0.50 15.14
CA PRO A 21 -9.85 1.09 16.35
C PRO A 21 -8.73 2.09 16.05
N ARG A 22 -8.19 2.80 17.05
CA ARG A 22 -7.05 3.72 16.85
C ARG A 22 -5.73 2.96 16.57
N PRO A 23 -4.80 3.52 15.76
CA PRO A 23 -3.44 2.98 15.61
C PRO A 23 -2.63 3.08 16.92
N PRO A 24 -1.47 2.42 17.03
CA PRO A 24 -0.76 1.65 15.99
C PRO A 24 -1.36 0.27 15.72
N TYR A 25 -1.13 -0.26 14.52
CA TYR A 25 -1.53 -1.62 14.15
C TYR A 25 -0.31 -2.53 13.97
N ARG A 26 -0.26 -3.60 14.76
CA ARG A 26 0.78 -4.63 14.68
C ARG A 26 0.35 -5.73 13.71
N PHE A 27 1.26 -6.13 12.86
CA PHE A 27 1.12 -7.23 11.91
C PHE A 27 2.13 -8.33 12.25
N ILE A 28 1.62 -9.55 12.44
CA ILE A 28 2.43 -10.74 12.72
C ILE A 28 2.33 -11.68 11.52
N ASN A 29 3.48 -12.22 11.10
CA ASN A 29 3.62 -13.10 9.94
C ASN A 29 2.99 -12.51 8.67
N ARG A 30 3.17 -11.21 8.45
CA ARG A 30 2.78 -10.53 7.21
C ARG A 30 3.66 -11.07 6.09
N GLU A 31 3.03 -11.74 5.13
CA GLU A 31 3.69 -12.46 4.06
C GLU A 31 3.47 -11.71 2.75
N TYR A 32 4.56 -11.26 2.14
CA TYR A 32 4.60 -10.50 0.90
C TYR A 32 5.05 -11.40 -0.24
N PHE A 33 4.35 -11.32 -1.37
CA PHE A 33 4.82 -11.75 -2.67
C PHE A 33 4.80 -10.55 -3.62
N ILE A 34 5.98 -10.11 -4.05
CA ILE A 34 6.15 -8.88 -4.82
C ILE A 34 6.86 -9.21 -6.13
N ILE A 35 6.22 -8.88 -7.26
CA ILE A 35 6.78 -9.01 -8.61
C ILE A 35 7.07 -7.61 -9.14
N SER A 36 8.32 -7.37 -9.51
CA SER A 36 8.74 -6.10 -10.11
C SER A 36 8.79 -6.24 -11.63
N TYR A 37 8.18 -5.31 -12.35
CA TYR A 37 8.13 -5.34 -13.81
C TYR A 37 8.30 -3.95 -14.43
N GLU A 38 8.90 -3.91 -15.61
CA GLU A 38 9.00 -2.72 -16.46
C GLU A 38 7.66 -2.41 -17.11
N THR A 39 7.27 -1.14 -17.14
CA THR A 39 6.02 -0.67 -17.72
C THR A 39 6.21 0.55 -18.64
N ASP A 40 5.13 1.24 -19.00
CA ASP A 40 5.19 2.51 -19.71
C ASP A 40 5.50 3.68 -18.75
N PHE A 41 6.66 4.30 -18.95
CA PHE A 41 7.12 5.41 -18.12
C PHE A 41 6.21 6.65 -18.22
N ASP A 42 5.61 6.89 -19.39
CA ASP A 42 4.68 8.02 -19.54
C ASP A 42 3.34 7.74 -18.84
N ALA A 43 2.91 6.47 -18.79
CA ALA A 43 1.77 6.06 -17.97
C ALA A 43 2.04 6.27 -16.47
N LEU A 44 3.26 5.95 -15.99
CA LEU A 44 3.66 6.25 -14.60
C LEU A 44 3.63 7.74 -14.30
N ARG A 45 4.18 8.58 -15.17
CA ARG A 45 4.18 10.04 -15.02
C ARG A 45 2.76 10.61 -14.94
N ALA A 46 1.80 10.02 -15.64
CA ALA A 46 0.41 10.48 -15.63
C ALA A 46 -0.32 10.20 -14.31
N ILE A 47 0.12 9.20 -13.53
CA ILE A 47 -0.57 8.76 -12.30
C ILE A 47 0.17 9.09 -11.01
N VAL A 48 1.49 9.28 -11.06
CA VAL A 48 2.28 9.69 -9.89
C VAL A 48 2.03 11.17 -9.63
N PRO A 49 1.49 11.56 -8.45
CA PRO A 49 1.13 12.94 -8.20
C PRO A 49 2.38 13.78 -7.94
N GLU A 50 2.44 14.97 -8.57
CA GLU A 50 3.42 15.96 -8.19
C GLU A 50 3.29 16.29 -6.70
N PRO A 51 4.40 16.42 -5.95
CA PRO A 51 5.73 16.65 -6.49
C PRO A 51 6.61 15.40 -6.47
N LEU A 52 6.00 14.22 -6.34
CA LEU A 52 6.70 12.97 -6.56
C LEU A 52 6.97 12.81 -8.05
N HIS A 53 8.07 12.13 -8.38
CA HIS A 53 8.37 11.72 -9.73
C HIS A 53 8.75 10.23 -9.75
N PRO A 54 8.35 9.46 -10.77
CA PRO A 54 8.81 8.08 -10.92
C PRO A 54 10.35 8.02 -10.91
N GLU A 55 10.91 7.11 -10.11
CA GLU A 55 12.35 6.87 -10.06
C GLU A 55 12.84 6.18 -11.33
N ASN A 56 12.06 5.24 -11.83
CA ASN A 56 12.32 4.39 -12.97
C ASN A 56 10.99 3.92 -13.57
N ASP A 57 11.04 3.05 -14.58
CA ASP A 57 9.90 2.47 -15.26
C ASP A 57 9.37 1.20 -14.56
N LEU A 58 9.65 1.01 -13.27
CA LEU A 58 9.25 -0.18 -12.52
C LEU A 58 7.96 0.04 -11.72
N VAL A 59 7.11 -0.97 -11.79
CA VAL A 59 6.00 -1.19 -10.86
C VAL A 59 6.29 -2.45 -10.06
N HIS A 60 5.95 -2.40 -8.78
CA HIS A 60 5.97 -3.53 -7.87
C HIS A 60 4.53 -3.98 -7.64
N TYR A 61 4.14 -5.08 -8.29
CA TYR A 61 2.84 -5.71 -8.05
C TYR A 61 2.94 -6.60 -6.82
N GLU A 62 2.04 -6.44 -5.87
CA GLU A 62 2.08 -7.17 -4.60
C GLU A 62 0.82 -8.01 -4.35
N PHE A 63 1.04 -9.15 -3.69
CA PHE A 63 0.04 -9.97 -3.00
C PHE A 63 0.53 -10.13 -1.57
N ILE A 64 -0.30 -9.81 -0.59
CA ILE A 64 0.11 -9.74 0.80
C ILE A 64 -0.91 -10.46 1.68
N ARG A 65 -0.46 -11.49 2.39
CA ARG A 65 -1.25 -12.18 3.39
C ARG A 65 -1.00 -11.57 4.77
N MET A 66 -2.07 -11.19 5.46
CA MET A 66 -2.05 -10.57 6.78
C MET A 66 -2.88 -11.40 7.76
N PRO A 67 -2.34 -12.55 8.22
CA PRO A 67 -3.10 -13.52 8.99
C PRO A 67 -3.42 -13.08 10.42
N ASP A 68 -2.63 -12.16 10.97
CA ASP A 68 -2.75 -11.67 12.34
C ASP A 68 -2.42 -10.17 12.39
N SER A 69 -3.47 -9.35 12.33
CA SER A 69 -3.39 -7.89 12.31
C SER A 69 -4.20 -7.29 13.47
N SER A 70 -3.54 -6.69 14.45
CA SER A 70 -4.23 -6.13 15.62
C SER A 70 -5.28 -5.09 15.21
N GLY A 71 -6.53 -5.27 15.63
CA GLY A 71 -7.63 -4.36 15.33
C GLY A 71 -8.26 -4.52 13.94
N PHE A 72 -7.57 -5.17 12.99
CA PHE A 72 -8.09 -5.44 11.65
C PHE A 72 -8.41 -6.91 11.38
N GLY A 73 -7.89 -7.85 12.18
CA GLY A 73 -8.17 -9.27 12.00
C GLY A 73 -7.26 -9.92 10.96
N ASN A 74 -7.87 -10.63 10.02
CA ASN A 74 -7.22 -11.65 9.21
C ASN A 74 -7.68 -11.55 7.75
N TYR A 75 -6.81 -11.06 6.86
CA TYR A 75 -7.20 -10.68 5.50
C TYR A 75 -6.05 -10.79 4.49
N THR A 76 -6.35 -10.54 3.22
CA THR A 76 -5.38 -10.52 2.12
C THR A 76 -5.49 -9.20 1.35
N GLU A 77 -4.39 -8.76 0.77
CA GLU A 77 -4.29 -7.54 -0.02
C GLU A 77 -3.55 -7.82 -1.33
N SER A 78 -3.87 -7.07 -2.38
CA SER A 78 -3.09 -7.02 -3.61
C SER A 78 -3.09 -5.61 -4.18
N GLY A 79 -2.03 -5.20 -4.87
CA GLY A 79 -1.93 -3.83 -5.33
C GLY A 79 -0.70 -3.52 -6.19
N GLN A 80 -0.57 -2.26 -6.55
CA GLN A 80 0.55 -1.71 -7.30
C GLN A 80 1.23 -0.60 -6.50
N VAL A 81 2.54 -0.73 -6.37
CA VAL A 81 3.42 0.25 -5.73
C VAL A 81 4.47 0.71 -6.74
N ILE A 82 4.72 2.01 -6.82
CA ILE A 82 5.64 2.62 -7.77
C ILE A 82 6.83 3.20 -7.01
N SER A 83 8.05 2.93 -7.46
CA SER A 83 9.25 3.59 -6.93
C SER A 83 9.26 5.05 -7.36
N VAL A 84 9.38 5.97 -6.40
CA VAL A 84 9.33 7.42 -6.64
C VAL A 84 10.47 8.14 -5.92
N ARG A 85 10.73 9.37 -6.34
CA ARG A 85 11.52 10.34 -5.59
C ARG A 85 10.68 11.54 -5.21
N ASP A 86 10.95 12.09 -4.03
CA ASP A 86 10.36 13.35 -3.59
C ASP A 86 11.15 14.57 -4.11
N GLN A 87 10.68 15.78 -3.78
CA GLN A 87 11.33 17.04 -4.17
C GLN A 87 12.76 17.19 -3.63
N GLN A 88 13.10 16.47 -2.56
CA GLN A 88 14.44 16.47 -1.98
C GLN A 88 15.32 15.37 -2.60
N GLY A 89 14.82 14.65 -3.61
CA GLY A 89 15.50 13.55 -4.29
C GLY A 89 15.55 12.27 -3.46
N ARG A 90 14.82 12.16 -2.35
CA ARG A 90 14.80 10.95 -1.52
C ARG A 90 13.95 9.88 -2.17
N LEU A 91 14.46 8.66 -2.21
CA LEU A 91 13.73 7.49 -2.69
C LEU A 91 12.58 7.16 -1.74
N GLY A 92 11.44 6.77 -2.30
CA GLY A 92 10.28 6.29 -1.58
C GLY A 92 9.38 5.43 -2.47
N ASN A 93 8.26 5.01 -1.91
CA ASN A 93 7.25 4.24 -2.60
C ASN A 93 5.96 5.05 -2.68
N TYR A 94 5.29 5.06 -3.83
CA TYR A 94 3.92 5.57 -3.96
C TYR A 94 2.96 4.40 -4.16
N THR A 95 1.99 4.24 -3.26
CA THR A 95 0.95 3.21 -3.45
C THR A 95 -0.09 3.72 -4.44
N HIS A 96 -0.17 3.10 -5.60
CA HIS A 96 -1.06 3.51 -6.67
C HIS A 96 -2.47 2.93 -6.51
N SER A 97 -2.57 1.62 -6.26
CA SER A 97 -3.85 0.94 -6.10
C SER A 97 -3.74 -0.23 -5.12
N MET A 98 -4.80 -0.49 -4.36
CA MET A 98 -4.88 -1.61 -3.42
C MET A 98 -6.27 -2.22 -3.37
N TYR A 99 -6.32 -3.52 -3.19
CA TYR A 99 -7.53 -4.33 -3.18
C TYR A 99 -7.48 -5.34 -2.05
N LEU A 100 -8.49 -5.36 -1.18
CA LEU A 100 -8.54 -6.19 0.04
C LEU A 100 -9.88 -6.92 0.16
N ASP A 101 -9.93 -7.96 0.98
CA ASP A 101 -11.14 -8.75 1.28
C ASP A 101 -11.80 -8.44 2.63
N ASP A 102 -11.33 -7.42 3.37
CA ASP A 102 -11.87 -7.02 4.69
C ASP A 102 -12.14 -5.51 4.77
N GLU A 103 -13.34 -5.14 5.23
CA GLU A 103 -13.80 -3.76 5.33
C GLU A 103 -13.07 -2.94 6.40
N GLY A 104 -12.73 -3.52 7.55
CA GLY A 104 -12.03 -2.82 8.64
C GLY A 104 -10.73 -2.14 8.18
N PRO A 105 -9.77 -2.89 7.58
CA PRO A 105 -8.54 -2.33 7.03
C PRO A 105 -8.74 -1.49 5.75
N ILE A 106 -9.85 -1.65 5.03
CA ILE A 106 -10.22 -0.76 3.90
C ILE A 106 -10.59 0.62 4.45
N ALA A 107 -11.60 0.69 5.31
CA ALA A 107 -12.08 1.95 5.89
C ALA A 107 -10.97 2.65 6.67
N GLY A 108 -10.28 1.95 7.58
CA GLY A 108 -9.19 2.51 8.38
C GLY A 108 -8.02 2.97 7.52
N GLY A 109 -7.64 2.18 6.50
CA GLY A 109 -6.58 2.55 5.57
C GLY A 109 -6.88 3.84 4.79
N ARG A 110 -8.11 3.97 4.28
CA ARG A 110 -8.56 5.13 3.50
C ARG A 110 -8.70 6.38 4.36
N GLU A 111 -9.31 6.27 5.52
CA GLU A 111 -9.71 7.42 6.34
C GLU A 111 -8.56 7.96 7.21
N ILE A 112 -7.64 7.10 7.68
CA ILE A 112 -6.48 7.52 8.49
C ILE A 112 -5.35 8.00 7.59
N TRP A 113 -4.80 7.14 6.73
CA TRP A 113 -3.61 7.45 5.92
C TRP A 113 -3.92 7.88 4.48
N GLY A 114 -5.05 7.45 3.92
CA GLY A 114 -5.34 7.66 2.49
C GLY A 114 -4.84 6.54 1.58
N PHE A 115 -4.74 5.30 2.07
CA PHE A 115 -4.47 4.18 1.18
C PHE A 115 -5.57 4.06 0.10
N PRO A 116 -5.24 3.84 -1.19
CA PRO A 116 -6.19 3.81 -2.30
C PRO A 116 -6.91 2.45 -2.38
N LYS A 117 -7.56 2.04 -1.29
CA LYS A 117 -8.14 0.71 -1.11
C LYS A 117 -9.51 0.58 -1.73
N LYS A 118 -9.77 -0.61 -2.29
CA LYS A 118 -11.08 -1.08 -2.76
C LYS A 118 -11.33 -2.52 -2.28
N LEU A 119 -12.60 -2.90 -2.16
CA LEU A 119 -12.98 -4.28 -1.84
C LEU A 119 -12.84 -5.19 -3.07
N ALA A 120 -12.19 -6.34 -2.90
CA ALA A 120 -11.99 -7.38 -3.91
C ALA A 120 -11.69 -8.74 -3.23
N LYS A 121 -11.19 -9.72 -3.99
CA LYS A 121 -10.81 -11.04 -3.48
C LYS A 121 -9.38 -11.41 -3.89
N PRO A 122 -8.37 -10.84 -3.21
CA PRO A 122 -7.00 -11.32 -3.36
C PRO A 122 -6.78 -12.65 -2.62
N THR A 123 -5.89 -13.49 -3.15
CA THR A 123 -5.39 -14.69 -2.48
C THR A 123 -3.88 -14.77 -2.59
N LEU A 124 -3.26 -15.42 -1.60
CA LEU A 124 -1.85 -15.81 -1.64
C LEU A 124 -1.73 -17.20 -1.00
N SER A 125 -1.23 -18.17 -1.76
CA SER A 125 -1.08 -19.55 -1.31
C SER A 125 0.04 -20.25 -2.05
N VAL A 126 0.48 -21.39 -1.52
CA VAL A 126 1.25 -22.36 -2.32
C VAL A 126 0.27 -23.19 -3.13
N ASP A 127 0.40 -23.15 -4.45
CA ASP A 127 -0.42 -23.92 -5.39
C ASP A 127 0.34 -25.17 -5.86
N GLY A 128 -0.35 -26.31 -5.88
CA GLY A 128 0.28 -27.62 -6.05
C GLY A 128 1.30 -27.88 -4.94
N ASN A 129 2.59 -27.86 -5.29
CA ASN A 129 3.69 -28.13 -4.36
C ASN A 129 4.88 -27.16 -4.47
N ASP A 130 5.06 -26.50 -5.61
CA ASP A 130 6.31 -25.83 -6.00
C ASP A 130 6.12 -24.37 -6.43
N THR A 131 4.88 -23.87 -6.41
CA THR A 131 4.53 -22.55 -6.92
C THR A 131 3.89 -21.71 -5.84
N LEU A 132 4.45 -20.52 -5.58
CA LEU A 132 3.76 -19.46 -4.85
C LEU A 132 2.81 -18.76 -5.83
N LEU A 133 1.51 -18.79 -5.54
CA LEU A 133 0.45 -18.24 -6.37
C LEU A 133 -0.22 -17.08 -5.65
N GLY A 134 -0.21 -15.91 -6.30
CA GLY A 134 -1.03 -14.75 -5.94
C GLY A 134 -2.11 -14.54 -6.99
N THR A 135 -3.36 -14.33 -6.57
CA THR A 135 -4.44 -13.95 -7.48
C THR A 135 -5.22 -12.76 -6.95
N LEU A 136 -5.85 -12.00 -7.84
CA LEU A 136 -6.79 -10.93 -7.51
C LEU A 136 -8.01 -11.03 -8.42
N ASP A 137 -9.17 -11.26 -7.82
CA ASP A 137 -10.46 -11.17 -8.50
C ASP A 137 -11.19 -9.89 -8.08
N TYR A 138 -11.69 -9.12 -9.05
CA TYR A 138 -12.61 -8.01 -8.83
C TYR A 138 -14.02 -8.42 -9.27
N GLY A 139 -14.93 -8.60 -8.31
CA GLY A 139 -16.22 -9.22 -8.57
C GLY A 139 -16.06 -10.69 -8.94
N THR A 140 -16.40 -11.05 -10.18
CA THR A 140 -16.23 -12.41 -10.74
C THR A 140 -15.08 -12.51 -11.74
N GLN A 141 -14.35 -11.42 -11.98
CA GLN A 141 -13.34 -11.32 -13.01
C GLN A 141 -11.93 -11.37 -12.41
N ARG A 142 -11.09 -12.27 -12.91
CA ARG A 142 -9.66 -12.30 -12.60
C ARG A 142 -8.98 -11.09 -13.23
N VAL A 143 -8.32 -10.27 -12.43
CA VAL A 143 -7.59 -9.09 -12.91
C VAL A 143 -6.08 -9.19 -12.76
N ALA A 144 -5.58 -10.06 -11.86
CA ALA A 144 -4.16 -10.36 -11.78
C ALA A 144 -3.88 -11.80 -11.35
N THR A 145 -2.89 -12.43 -11.99
CA THR A 145 -2.33 -13.72 -11.61
C THR A 145 -0.81 -13.58 -11.56
N GLY A 146 -0.21 -13.78 -10.40
CA GLY A 146 1.23 -13.81 -10.20
C GLY A 146 1.70 -15.19 -9.74
N THR A 147 2.82 -15.66 -10.28
CA THR A 147 3.43 -16.94 -9.88
C THR A 147 4.91 -16.77 -9.61
N MET A 148 5.45 -17.52 -8.64
CA MET A 148 6.88 -17.62 -8.40
C MET A 148 7.27 -19.04 -8.00
N GLY A 149 8.42 -19.52 -8.49
CA GLY A 149 9.01 -20.77 -7.99
C GLY A 149 9.28 -20.68 -6.49
N PHE A 150 8.81 -21.67 -5.72
CA PHE A 150 8.73 -21.57 -4.27
C PHE A 150 10.12 -21.58 -3.60
N LYS A 151 10.56 -20.40 -3.16
CA LYS A 151 11.74 -20.20 -2.30
C LYS A 151 13.07 -20.72 -2.89
N HIS A 152 13.26 -20.59 -4.20
CA HIS A 152 14.44 -21.13 -4.91
C HIS A 152 15.77 -20.56 -4.40
N VAL A 153 15.85 -19.25 -4.15
CA VAL A 153 17.09 -18.57 -3.75
C VAL A 153 16.84 -17.72 -2.52
N PRO A 154 17.55 -17.94 -1.39
CA PRO A 154 17.42 -17.09 -0.22
C PRO A 154 17.94 -15.67 -0.48
N LEU A 155 17.31 -14.68 0.14
CA LEU A 155 17.74 -13.27 0.11
C LEU A 155 18.29 -12.85 1.49
N ASP A 156 19.06 -11.77 1.52
CA ASP A 156 19.54 -11.17 2.76
C ASP A 156 18.36 -10.52 3.52
N ILE A 157 18.03 -11.10 4.69
CA ILE A 157 16.93 -10.65 5.53
C ILE A 157 17.15 -9.24 6.10
N GLU A 158 18.40 -8.83 6.35
CA GLU A 158 18.69 -7.50 6.89
C GLU A 158 18.55 -6.45 5.80
N ALA A 159 18.94 -6.77 4.57
CA ALA A 159 18.68 -5.92 3.41
C ALA A 159 17.16 -5.73 3.18
N GLU A 160 16.35 -6.79 3.28
CA GLU A 160 14.90 -6.70 3.18
C GLU A 160 14.27 -5.94 4.36
N ARG A 161 14.79 -6.11 5.58
CA ARG A 161 14.37 -5.35 6.77
C ARG A 161 14.58 -3.85 6.55
N LYS A 162 15.76 -3.44 6.07
CA LYS A 162 16.07 -2.04 5.76
C LYS A 162 15.15 -1.49 4.68
N LYS A 163 14.90 -2.24 3.60
CA LYS A 163 13.95 -1.82 2.55
C LYS A 163 12.56 -1.52 3.12
N LEU A 164 12.06 -2.38 4.03
CA LEU A 164 10.74 -2.21 4.65
C LEU A 164 10.70 -1.09 5.70
N ALA A 165 11.75 -0.93 6.50
CA ALA A 165 11.77 0.01 7.62
C ALA A 165 12.19 1.43 7.21
N ASP A 166 13.18 1.54 6.32
CA ASP A 166 13.90 2.79 6.09
C ASP A 166 13.36 3.54 4.84
N THR A 167 12.60 2.87 3.99
CA THR A 167 11.99 3.47 2.80
C THR A 167 10.64 4.10 3.15
N PRO A 168 10.45 5.42 2.97
CA PRO A 168 9.15 6.05 3.18
C PRO A 168 8.13 5.58 2.15
N ASN A 169 6.87 5.52 2.58
CA ASN A 169 5.73 5.27 1.71
C ASN A 169 4.88 6.54 1.65
N TYR A 170 4.40 6.86 0.44
CA TYR A 170 3.61 8.04 0.12
C TYR A 170 2.23 7.63 -0.38
N LEU A 171 1.22 8.37 0.06
CA LEU A 171 -0.19 8.15 -0.25
C LEU A 171 -0.85 9.48 -0.58
N LEU A 172 -1.72 9.50 -1.59
CA LEU A 172 -2.56 10.66 -1.88
C LEU A 172 -3.90 10.50 -1.18
N LYS A 173 -4.06 11.15 -0.03
CA LYS A 173 -5.28 11.11 0.76
C LYS A 173 -6.28 12.13 0.22
N VAL A 174 -7.43 11.66 -0.25
CA VAL A 174 -8.52 12.50 -0.73
C VAL A 174 -9.83 12.14 -0.03
N ILE A 175 -10.43 13.10 0.69
CA ILE A 175 -11.74 12.95 1.35
C ILE A 175 -12.64 14.10 0.88
N PRO A 176 -13.82 13.81 0.31
CA PRO A 176 -14.75 14.85 -0.12
C PRO A 176 -15.42 15.53 1.08
N HIS A 177 -15.74 16.81 0.89
CA HIS A 177 -16.72 17.54 1.66
C HIS A 177 -18.14 17.05 1.32
N VAL A 178 -19.12 17.38 2.14
CA VAL A 178 -20.53 17.04 1.91
C VAL A 178 -21.14 17.71 0.66
N ASP A 179 -20.48 18.70 0.07
CA ASP A 179 -20.92 19.37 -1.17
C ASP A 179 -20.21 18.82 -2.43
N GLY A 180 -19.35 17.81 -2.27
CA GLY A 180 -18.58 17.20 -3.36
C GLY A 180 -17.23 17.84 -3.64
N SER A 181 -16.91 19.01 -3.06
CA SER A 181 -15.55 19.58 -3.14
C SER A 181 -14.56 18.78 -2.29
N PRO A 182 -13.24 18.85 -2.53
CA PRO A 182 -12.25 18.22 -1.64
C PRO A 182 -12.22 18.91 -0.27
N ARG A 183 -12.37 18.15 0.82
CA ARG A 183 -12.15 18.63 2.20
C ARG A 183 -10.76 18.27 2.71
N VAL A 184 -10.23 17.14 2.26
CA VAL A 184 -8.84 16.72 2.47
C VAL A 184 -8.28 16.37 1.10
N CYS A 185 -7.12 16.92 0.76
CA CYS A 185 -6.32 16.52 -0.39
C CYS A 185 -4.85 16.71 0.00
N GLU A 186 -4.23 15.64 0.45
CA GLU A 186 -2.92 15.67 1.12
C GLU A 186 -2.03 14.55 0.61
N LEU A 187 -0.74 14.83 0.42
CA LEU A 187 0.28 13.79 0.31
C LEU A 187 0.69 13.39 1.73
N VAL A 188 0.40 12.16 2.10
CA VAL A 188 0.76 11.57 3.40
C VAL A 188 2.03 10.74 3.24
N ARG A 189 2.96 10.88 4.18
CA ARG A 189 4.16 10.03 4.30
C ARG A 189 4.06 9.18 5.56
N PHE A 190 4.48 7.91 5.47
CA PHE A 190 4.60 7.05 6.65
C PHE A 190 5.77 6.06 6.52
N TYR A 191 6.19 5.53 7.67
CA TYR A 191 7.22 4.51 7.81
C TYR A 191 6.66 3.28 8.54
N LEU A 192 7.23 2.11 8.25
CA LEU A 192 6.96 0.91 9.03
C LEU A 192 7.96 0.84 10.18
N ARG A 193 7.47 0.58 11.39
CA ARG A 193 8.32 0.45 12.59
C ARG A 193 8.37 -0.99 13.08
N ASP A 194 9.31 -1.26 13.99
CA ASP A 194 9.46 -2.56 14.66
C ASP A 194 9.49 -3.74 13.67
N VAL A 195 10.20 -3.54 12.56
CA VAL A 195 10.27 -4.48 11.44
C VAL A 195 11.25 -5.59 11.78
N SER A 196 10.77 -6.84 11.73
CA SER A 196 11.60 -8.04 11.79
C SER A 196 11.26 -8.93 10.60
N VAL A 197 12.26 -9.28 9.79
CA VAL A 197 12.10 -10.22 8.67
C VAL A 197 12.51 -11.62 9.12
N HIS A 198 11.59 -12.58 8.98
CA HIS A 198 11.79 -13.98 9.37
C HIS A 198 12.36 -14.83 8.23
N GLY A 199 12.09 -14.44 6.99
CA GLY A 199 12.63 -15.09 5.82
C GLY A 199 12.34 -14.30 4.56
N ALA A 200 13.25 -14.40 3.61
CA ALA A 200 13.16 -13.74 2.32
C ALA A 200 13.76 -14.64 1.23
N TRP A 201 13.06 -14.74 0.11
CA TRP A 201 13.48 -15.56 -1.03
C TRP A 201 13.15 -14.87 -2.34
N SER A 202 13.81 -15.33 -3.40
CA SER A 202 13.49 -15.02 -4.79
C SER A 202 13.36 -16.32 -5.59
N GLY A 203 12.83 -16.19 -6.81
CA GLY A 203 12.66 -17.29 -7.75
C GLY A 203 12.25 -16.77 -9.13
N PRO A 204 12.20 -17.65 -10.15
CA PRO A 204 11.61 -17.31 -11.43
C PRO A 204 10.14 -16.92 -11.21
N ALA A 205 9.68 -15.88 -11.90
CA ALA A 205 8.34 -15.32 -11.69
C ALA A 205 7.68 -14.89 -12.99
N ALA A 206 6.35 -14.88 -12.97
CA ALA A 206 5.50 -14.39 -14.06
C ALA A 206 4.32 -13.61 -13.47
N LEU A 207 3.84 -12.62 -14.21
CA LEU A 207 2.68 -11.81 -13.85
C LEU A 207 1.83 -11.59 -15.10
N GLU A 208 0.55 -11.86 -14.99
CA GLU A 208 -0.47 -11.56 -15.99
C GLU A 208 -1.50 -10.61 -15.38
N LEU A 209 -1.86 -9.56 -16.12
CA LEU A 209 -2.86 -8.56 -15.75
C LEU A 209 -3.96 -8.52 -16.80
N HIS A 210 -5.23 -8.50 -16.38
CA HIS A 210 -6.38 -8.36 -17.27
C HIS A 210 -7.06 -6.99 -17.09
N PRO A 211 -7.51 -6.34 -18.18
CA PRO A 211 -8.25 -5.09 -18.09
C PRO A 211 -9.54 -5.23 -17.29
N HIS A 212 -9.84 -4.23 -16.46
CA HIS A 212 -11.13 -4.13 -15.78
C HIS A 212 -11.48 -2.66 -15.52
N ALA A 213 -12.69 -2.25 -15.92
CA ALA A 213 -13.09 -0.84 -15.88
C ALA A 213 -13.04 -0.19 -14.48
N LEU A 214 -13.20 -1.00 -13.43
CA LEU A 214 -13.14 -0.54 -12.03
C LEU A 214 -11.92 -1.08 -11.27
N ALA A 215 -11.05 -1.83 -11.93
CA ALA A 215 -9.80 -2.31 -11.33
C ALA A 215 -8.70 -2.29 -12.39
N PRO A 216 -8.31 -1.11 -12.88
CA PRO A 216 -7.52 -0.93 -14.09
C PRO A 216 -6.03 -1.23 -13.86
N VAL A 217 -5.70 -2.35 -13.22
CA VAL A 217 -4.32 -2.74 -12.93
C VAL A 217 -3.51 -2.95 -14.22
N ALA A 218 -4.17 -3.34 -15.32
CA ALA A 218 -3.54 -3.54 -16.63
C ALA A 218 -3.21 -2.24 -17.38
N ASP A 219 -3.64 -1.07 -16.88
CA ASP A 219 -3.28 0.23 -17.48
C ASP A 219 -1.78 0.54 -17.31
N LEU A 220 -1.11 -0.15 -16.38
CA LEU A 220 0.35 -0.25 -16.32
C LEU A 220 0.76 -1.62 -16.91
N PRO A 221 0.98 -1.71 -18.23
CA PRO A 221 1.20 -2.99 -18.87
C PRO A 221 2.52 -3.62 -18.42
N VAL A 222 2.52 -4.95 -18.28
CA VAL A 222 3.73 -5.74 -17.99
C VAL A 222 4.54 -5.88 -19.28
N LYS A 223 5.59 -5.06 -19.45
CA LYS A 223 6.52 -5.21 -20.58
C LYS A 223 7.51 -6.34 -20.34
N ARG A 224 8.09 -6.37 -19.13
CA ARG A 224 9.09 -7.38 -18.73
C ARG A 224 9.13 -7.55 -17.23
N VAL A 225 9.03 -8.78 -16.73
CA VAL A 225 9.29 -9.09 -15.32
C VAL A 225 10.80 -8.98 -15.06
N VAL A 226 11.18 -8.15 -14.09
CA VAL A 226 12.57 -7.92 -13.68
C VAL A 226 12.98 -8.86 -12.55
N GLY A 227 12.03 -9.23 -11.69
CA GLY A 227 12.26 -10.22 -10.64
C GLY A 227 11.11 -10.26 -9.64
N ALA A 228 11.20 -11.19 -8.68
CA ALA A 228 10.24 -11.29 -7.59
C ALA A 228 10.90 -11.60 -6.26
N ARG A 229 10.21 -11.25 -5.18
CA ARG A 229 10.58 -11.57 -3.81
C ARG A 229 9.39 -12.09 -3.01
N HIS A 230 9.64 -13.07 -2.16
CA HIS A 230 8.74 -13.60 -1.15
C HIS A 230 9.32 -13.31 0.22
N VAL A 231 8.64 -12.53 1.05
CA VAL A 231 9.16 -12.04 2.34
C VAL A 231 8.13 -12.29 3.43
N ILE A 232 8.55 -12.81 4.59
CA ILE A 232 7.69 -12.96 5.76
C ILE A 232 8.25 -12.08 6.87
N ALA A 233 7.43 -11.19 7.44
CA ALA A 233 7.87 -10.23 8.43
C ALA A 233 6.81 -9.93 9.50
N ASN A 234 7.26 -9.46 10.65
CA ASN A 234 6.43 -8.71 11.59
C ASN A 234 6.74 -7.23 11.48
N LEU A 235 5.73 -6.38 11.61
CA LEU A 235 5.92 -4.93 11.56
C LEU A 235 4.77 -4.18 12.22
N THR A 236 4.98 -2.91 12.50
CA THR A 236 3.98 -2.00 13.07
C THR A 236 3.71 -0.89 12.04
N LEU A 237 2.44 -0.74 11.65
CA LEU A 237 1.96 0.43 10.93
C LEU A 237 1.50 1.46 11.96
N ASP A 238 2.26 2.54 12.09
CA ASP A 238 1.90 3.66 12.95
C ASP A 238 1.33 4.83 12.14
N ILE A 239 0.99 5.92 12.82
CA ILE A 239 0.52 7.16 12.22
C ILE A 239 1.48 7.68 11.12
N GLY A 240 0.90 8.32 10.10
CA GLY A 240 1.64 9.07 9.10
C GLY A 240 1.76 10.55 9.45
N GLU A 241 2.39 11.30 8.56
CA GLU A 241 2.50 12.75 8.59
C GLU A 241 2.09 13.35 7.23
N VAL A 242 1.59 14.59 7.25
CA VAL A 242 1.29 15.31 6.01
C VAL A 242 2.60 15.86 5.43
N ALA A 243 3.02 15.30 4.29
CA ALA A 243 4.18 15.77 3.55
C ALA A 243 3.86 16.99 2.66
N LEU A 244 2.62 17.09 2.16
CA LEU A 244 2.13 18.24 1.41
C LEU A 244 0.60 18.34 1.53
N ASP A 245 0.07 19.55 1.73
CA ASP A 245 -1.35 19.84 1.64
C ASP A 245 -1.63 20.58 0.32
N TYR A 246 -2.42 19.98 -0.56
CA TYR A 246 -2.75 20.55 -1.88
C TYR A 246 -3.83 21.64 -1.79
N LEU A 247 -4.55 21.74 -0.66
CA LEU A 247 -5.58 22.75 -0.42
C LEU A 247 -5.06 23.95 0.38
N ALA A 248 -3.80 23.90 0.83
CA ALA A 248 -3.15 25.03 1.47
C ALA A 248 -3.18 26.22 0.50
N THR A 249 -3.83 27.30 0.92
CA THR A 249 -3.70 28.59 0.22
C THR A 249 -2.24 29.03 0.30
N ILE A 250 -1.71 29.62 -0.78
CA ILE A 250 -0.28 29.95 -0.99
C ILE A 250 0.32 30.88 0.11
N GLU A 251 -0.44 31.28 1.13
CA GLU A 251 -0.04 32.18 2.22
C GLU A 251 0.20 31.53 3.60
N SER A 252 0.61 30.25 3.67
CA SER A 252 1.06 29.69 4.96
C SER A 252 2.32 28.83 4.88
N MET A 253 3.33 29.26 4.10
CA MET A 253 4.71 28.82 4.37
C MET A 253 5.26 29.51 5.63
N LYS A 254 4.84 29.03 6.80
CA LYS A 254 5.71 29.05 7.99
C LYS A 254 6.00 27.59 8.35
N LEU A 255 7.02 27.04 7.70
CA LEU A 255 7.67 25.84 8.20
C LEU A 255 8.44 26.23 9.47
N ALA A 256 7.83 25.98 10.63
CA ALA A 256 8.60 25.79 11.84
C ALA A 256 9.37 24.48 11.69
N VAL A 257 10.70 24.59 11.66
CA VAL A 257 11.62 23.46 11.69
C VAL A 257 11.69 22.99 13.14
N ASN A 258 11.33 21.73 13.41
CA ASN A 258 11.68 21.11 14.69
C ASN A 258 13.18 20.79 14.68
N GLN A 259 13.86 21.29 15.72
CA GLN A 259 15.24 20.93 16.08
C GLN A 259 15.36 19.45 16.42
#